data_AF-A0A6H9RU10-F1
#
_entry.id   AF-A0A6H9RU10-F1
#
_cell.length_a   1.000
_cell.length_b   1.000
_cell.length_c   1.000
_cell.angle_alpha   90.00
_cell.angle_beta   90.00
_cell.angle_gamma   90.00
#
_symmetry.space_group_name_H-M   'P 1'
#
loop_
_entity.id
_entity.type
_entity.pdbx_description
1 polymer ?
#
loop_
_entity_poly.entity_id
_entity_poly.type
_entity_poly.pdbx_seq_one_letter_code
_entity_poly.pdbx_strand_id
1 'polypeptide(L)'
;MPLHIICLVLFAALLHASWNAMLRGGADRLWSMTIMCMAIALASVIVATLLPPPARASWFCVGLSAVLHVGYNLFLVRSYKSGDLGQTYPIARGVSPILIVLAASLFAGERVAPSGLLGIALVSTGIISLA
;
A
#
# COMPACT_ATOMS: atom_id res chain seq x y z
N MET A 1 16.26 16.18 -10.37
CA MET A 1 14.82 15.82 -10.41
C MET A 1 14.06 17.06 -10.88
N PRO A 2 13.23 16.95 -11.93
CA PRO A 2 12.46 18.09 -12.42
C PRO A 2 11.37 18.52 -11.42
N LEU A 3 11.05 19.82 -11.39
CA LEU A 3 10.16 20.46 -10.39
C LEU A 3 8.77 19.78 -10.31
N HIS A 4 8.21 19.39 -11.45
CA HIS A 4 6.90 18.74 -11.51
C HIS A 4 6.86 17.40 -10.75
N ILE A 5 7.94 16.63 -10.76
CA ILE A 5 8.03 15.37 -9.99
C ILE A 5 8.04 15.69 -8.50
N ILE A 6 8.77 16.73 -8.08
CA ILE A 6 8.82 17.14 -6.67
C ILE A 6 7.42 17.56 -6.19
N CYS A 7 6.71 18.37 -6.96
CA CYS A 7 5.34 18.77 -6.64
C CYS A 7 4.39 17.56 -6.53
N LEU A 8 4.47 16.60 -7.47
CA LEU A 8 3.67 15.38 -7.42
C LEU A 8 3.97 14.53 -6.19
N VAL A 9 5.25 14.39 -5.82
CA VAL A 9 5.66 13.63 -4.63
C VAL A 9 5.17 14.30 -3.35
N LEU A 10 5.31 15.63 -3.23
CA LEU A 10 4.81 16.38 -2.07
C LEU A 10 3.29 16.31 -1.96
N PHE A 11 2.57 16.40 -3.08
CA PHE A 11 1.12 16.26 -3.10
C PHE A 11 0.68 14.84 -2.67
N ALA A 12 1.36 13.80 -3.15
CA ALA A 12 1.12 12.42 -2.72
C ALA A 12 1.39 12.25 -1.21
N ALA A 13 2.46 12.85 -0.69
CA ALA A 13 2.78 12.83 0.74
C ALA A 13 1.70 13.53 1.58
N LEU A 14 1.20 14.68 1.12
CA LEU A 14 0.13 15.41 1.79
C LEU A 14 -1.16 14.58 1.85
N LEU A 15 -1.60 14.02 0.72
CA LEU A 15 -2.78 13.14 0.66
C LEU A 15 -2.63 11.95 1.60
N HIS A 16 -1.45 11.32 1.63
CA HIS A 16 -1.16 10.20 2.51
C HIS A 16 -1.24 10.60 4.00
N ALA A 17 -0.70 11.76 4.38
CA ALA A 17 -0.75 12.27 5.74
C ALA A 17 -2.18 12.62 6.17
N SER A 18 -2.93 13.34 5.33
CA SER A 18 -4.34 13.68 5.58
C SER A 18 -5.20 12.43 5.78
N TRP A 19 -4.97 11.40 4.97
CA TRP A 19 -5.67 10.13 5.10
C TRP A 19 -5.35 9.40 6.42
N ASN A 20 -4.07 9.30 6.78
CA ASN A 20 -3.66 8.69 8.06
C ASN A 20 -4.25 9.43 9.27
N ALA A 21 -4.45 10.74 9.18
CA ALA A 21 -5.12 11.53 10.20
C ALA A 21 -6.62 11.19 10.29
N MET A 22 -7.33 11.08 9.16
CA MET A 22 -8.76 10.71 9.12
C MET A 22 -9.03 9.31 9.68
N LEU A 23 -8.16 8.33 9.37
CA LEU A 23 -8.28 6.96 9.91
C LEU A 23 -8.12 6.89 11.43
N ARG A 24 -7.34 7.82 12.01
CA ARG A 24 -7.07 7.88 13.45
C ARG A 24 -8.20 8.58 14.21
N GLY A 25 -8.84 9.57 13.60
CA GLY A 25 -9.94 10.36 14.20
C GLY A 25 -11.35 9.84 13.96
N GLY A 26 -11.57 8.95 12.98
CA GLY A 26 -12.90 8.42 12.66
C GLY A 26 -13.39 7.36 13.67
N ALA A 27 -14.59 7.59 14.23
CA ALA A 27 -15.24 6.66 15.17
C ALA A 27 -15.54 5.28 14.57
N ASP A 28 -15.72 5.19 13.24
CA ASP A 28 -16.03 3.95 12.55
C ASP A 28 -15.05 3.69 11.38
N ARG A 29 -14.03 2.90 11.67
CA ARG A 29 -12.89 2.68 10.77
C ARG A 29 -13.27 1.90 9.50
N LEU A 30 -14.34 1.12 9.56
CA LEU A 30 -14.90 0.40 8.41
C LEU A 30 -15.50 1.38 7.39
N TRP A 31 -16.17 2.42 7.90
CA TRP A 31 -16.78 3.47 7.07
C TRP A 31 -15.71 4.28 6.34
N SER A 32 -14.66 4.71 7.03
CA SER A 32 -13.52 5.40 6.41
C SER A 32 -12.89 4.57 5.28
N MET A 33 -12.60 3.28 5.54
CA MET A 33 -12.04 2.38 4.53
C MET A 33 -12.97 2.17 3.33
N THR A 34 -14.28 2.11 3.55
CA THR A 34 -15.28 1.95 2.48
C THR A 34 -15.36 3.19 1.60
N ILE A 35 -15.39 4.39 2.20
CA ILE A 35 -15.35 5.67 1.47
C ILE A 35 -14.07 5.75 0.63
N MET A 36 -12.93 5.31 1.16
CA MET A 36 -11.68 5.27 0.41
C MET A 36 -11.75 4.35 -0.79
N CYS A 37 -12.26 3.12 -0.61
CA CYS A 37 -12.43 2.20 -1.73
C CYS A 37 -13.36 2.76 -2.80
N MET A 38 -14.45 3.45 -2.40
CA MET A 38 -15.33 4.16 -3.34
C MET A 38 -14.61 5.29 -4.07
N ALA A 39 -13.85 6.14 -3.38
CA ALA A 39 -13.13 7.25 -4.00
C ALA A 39 -12.08 6.75 -5.00
N ILE A 40 -11.34 5.69 -4.63
CA ILE A 40 -10.38 5.03 -5.53
C ILE A 40 -11.11 4.43 -6.73
N ALA A 41 -12.24 3.74 -6.51
CA ALA A 41 -13.02 3.17 -7.60
C ALA A 41 -13.53 4.25 -8.57
N LEU A 42 -14.03 5.38 -8.06
CA LEU A 42 -14.53 6.48 -8.86
C LEU A 42 -13.42 7.12 -9.70
N ALA A 43 -12.27 7.42 -9.08
CA ALA A 43 -11.10 7.92 -9.77
C ALA A 43 -10.60 6.92 -10.83
N SER A 44 -10.59 5.62 -10.49
CA SER A 44 -10.18 4.56 -11.41
C SER A 44 -11.10 4.45 -12.62
N VAL A 45 -12.42 4.62 -12.43
CA VAL A 45 -13.40 4.62 -13.54
C VAL A 45 -13.17 5.80 -14.48
N ILE A 46 -12.95 7.01 -13.94
CA ILE A 46 -12.66 8.21 -14.75
C ILE A 46 -11.41 7.97 -15.60
N VAL A 47 -10.33 7.47 -14.99
CA VAL A 47 -9.09 7.15 -15.69
C VAL A 47 -9.30 6.04 -16.73
N ALA A 48 -10.08 5.00 -16.41
CA ALA A 48 -10.40 3.92 -17.33
C ALA A 48 -11.20 4.39 -18.57
N THR A 49 -12.01 5.44 -18.45
CA THR A 49 -12.70 6.04 -19.61
C THR A 49 -11.79 6.90 -20.49
N LEU A 50 -10.67 7.39 -19.96
CA LEU A 50 -9.73 8.27 -20.66
C LEU A 50 -8.58 7.51 -21.33
N LEU A 51 -8.26 6.30 -20.86
CA LEU A 51 -7.14 5.49 -21.36
C LEU A 51 -7.60 4.32 -22.22
N PRO A 52 -6.82 3.91 -23.23
CA PRO A 52 -7.11 2.71 -24.02
C PRO A 52 -7.13 1.46 -23.12
N PRO A 53 -8.03 0.50 -23.40
CA PRO A 53 -8.20 -0.68 -22.56
C PRO A 53 -6.91 -1.52 -22.55
N PRO A 54 -6.56 -2.13 -21.40
CA PRO A 54 -5.37 -2.95 -21.29
C PRO A 54 -5.44 -4.17 -22.20
N ALA A 55 -4.28 -4.61 -22.69
CA ALA A 55 -4.14 -5.78 -23.53
C ALA A 55 -4.83 -7.00 -22.90
N ARG A 56 -5.53 -7.82 -23.71
CA ARG A 56 -6.34 -8.96 -23.24
C ARG A 56 -5.55 -9.93 -22.35
N ALA A 57 -4.26 -10.10 -22.60
CA ALA A 57 -3.36 -10.92 -21.79
C ALA A 57 -3.18 -10.42 -20.33
N SER A 58 -3.35 -9.12 -20.08
CA SER A 58 -3.15 -8.52 -18.75
C SER A 58 -4.37 -8.67 -17.82
N TRP A 59 -5.52 -9.11 -18.35
CA TRP A 59 -6.76 -9.22 -17.57
C TRP A 59 -6.66 -10.25 -16.45
N PHE A 60 -5.89 -11.33 -16.64
CA PHE A 60 -5.62 -12.30 -15.58
C PHE A 60 -4.83 -11.65 -14.42
N CYS A 61 -3.78 -10.88 -14.72
CA CYS A 61 -3.01 -10.16 -13.71
C CYS A 61 -3.84 -9.11 -12.99
N VAL A 62 -4.74 -8.41 -13.71
CA VAL A 62 -5.68 -7.45 -13.12
C VAL A 62 -6.63 -8.14 -12.15
N GLY A 63 -7.23 -9.27 -12.55
CA GLY A 63 -8.12 -10.04 -11.69
C GLY A 63 -7.41 -10.58 -10.45
N LEU A 64 -6.22 -11.15 -10.62
CA LEU A 64 -5.41 -11.64 -9.50
C LEU A 64 -5.02 -10.52 -8.52
N SER A 65 -4.60 -9.36 -9.05
CA SER A 65 -4.27 -8.18 -8.25
C SER A 65 -5.48 -7.69 -7.46
N ALA A 66 -6.66 -7.62 -8.09
CA ALA A 66 -7.90 -7.21 -7.43
C ALA A 66 -8.26 -8.16 -6.26
N VAL A 67 -8.19 -9.49 -6.48
CA VAL A 67 -8.46 -10.48 -5.44
C VAL A 67 -7.46 -10.36 -4.27
N LEU A 68 -6.17 -10.22 -4.58
CA LEU A 68 -5.13 -10.02 -3.55
C LEU A 68 -5.36 -8.72 -2.77
N HIS A 69 -5.77 -7.64 -3.44
CA HIS A 69 -6.00 -6.34 -2.81
C HIS A 69 -7.24 -6.36 -1.90
N VAL A 70 -8.30 -7.06 -2.31
CA VAL A 70 -9.49 -7.29 -1.47
C VAL A 70 -9.13 -8.15 -0.26
N GLY A 71 -8.37 -9.23 -0.47
CA GLY A 71 -7.85 -10.07 0.61
C GLY A 71 -7.04 -9.25 1.62
N TYR A 72 -6.09 -8.43 1.13
CA TYR A 72 -5.30 -7.53 1.94
C TYR A 72 -6.17 -6.59 2.80
N ASN A 73 -7.14 -5.90 2.19
CA ASN A 73 -8.03 -5.00 2.93
C ASN A 73 -8.86 -5.75 3.99
N LEU A 74 -9.33 -6.95 3.67
CA LEU A 74 -10.09 -7.77 4.63
C LEU A 74 -9.24 -8.23 5.82
N PHE A 75 -8.01 -8.70 5.56
CA PHE A 75 -7.07 -9.06 6.62
C PHE A 75 -6.68 -7.85 7.47
N LEU A 76 -6.49 -6.69 6.84
CA LEU A 76 -6.15 -5.44 7.51
C LEU A 76 -7.28 -4.98 8.45
N VAL A 77 -8.53 -5.02 7.99
CA VAL A 77 -9.72 -4.71 8.80
C VAL A 77 -9.87 -5.70 9.97
N ARG A 78 -9.65 -7.00 9.73
CA ARG A 78 -9.67 -8.02 10.80
C ARG A 78 -8.56 -7.80 11.82
N SER A 79 -7.35 -7.51 11.37
CA SER A 79 -6.21 -7.25 12.24
C SER A 79 -6.42 -6.00 13.10
N TYR A 80 -7.08 -4.97 12.57
CA TYR A 80 -7.46 -3.78 13.33
C TYR A 80 -8.61 -4.00 14.32
N LYS A 81 -9.42 -5.04 14.16
CA LYS A 81 -10.47 -5.42 15.12
C LYS A 81 -9.94 -6.32 16.25
N SER A 82 -8.93 -7.14 15.98
CA SER A 82 -8.45 -8.17 16.91
C SER A 82 -7.12 -7.85 17.61
N GLY A 83 -6.32 -6.92 17.09
CA GLY A 83 -5.01 -6.55 17.66
C GLY A 83 -4.96 -5.11 18.13
N ASP A 84 -4.31 -4.88 19.27
CA ASP A 84 -4.02 -3.53 19.75
C ASP A 84 -3.20 -2.78 18.68
N LEU A 85 -3.66 -1.58 18.32
CA LEU A 85 -3.13 -0.82 17.18
C LEU A 85 -1.67 -0.44 17.38
N GLY A 86 -1.24 -0.35 18.64
CA GLY A 86 0.13 -0.03 19.04
C GLY A 86 1.16 -1.04 18.52
N GLN A 87 0.84 -2.34 18.51
CA GLN A 87 1.80 -3.39 18.11
C GLN A 87 1.56 -3.94 16.71
N THR A 88 0.30 -4.00 16.28
CA THR A 88 -0.03 -4.59 14.98
C THR A 88 0.45 -3.72 13.82
N TYR A 89 0.38 -2.39 13.98
CA TYR A 89 0.74 -1.44 12.92
C TYR A 89 2.26 -1.41 12.62
N PRO A 90 3.16 -1.33 13.62
CA PRO A 90 4.59 -1.37 13.35
C PRO A 90 5.03 -2.74 12.78
N ILE A 91 4.48 -3.86 13.29
CA ILE A 91 4.82 -5.19 12.76
C ILE A 91 4.39 -5.33 11.29
N ALA A 92 3.15 -4.98 10.94
CA ALA A 92 2.66 -5.08 9.57
C ALA A 92 3.46 -4.20 8.58
N ARG A 93 3.83 -2.99 9.01
CA ARG A 93 4.62 -2.05 8.19
C ARG A 93 6.09 -2.44 8.09
N GLY A 94 6.68 -3.01 9.14
CA GLY A 94 8.07 -3.45 9.14
C GLY A 94 8.31 -4.73 8.34
N VAL A 95 7.33 -5.64 8.26
CA VAL A 95 7.47 -6.89 7.48
C VAL A 95 7.19 -6.68 5.98
N SER A 96 6.39 -5.67 5.62
CA SER A 96 6.01 -5.40 4.22
C SER A 96 7.20 -5.20 3.25
N PRO A 97 8.24 -4.39 3.57
CA PRO A 97 9.40 -4.21 2.69
C PRO A 97 10.17 -5.50 2.42
N ILE A 98 10.33 -6.34 3.45
CA ILE A 98 11.05 -7.62 3.35
C ILE A 98 10.27 -8.57 2.43
N LEU A 99 8.96 -8.70 2.63
CA LEU A 99 8.09 -9.52 1.80
C LEU A 99 8.08 -9.07 0.33
N ILE A 100 8.01 -7.77 0.08
CA ILE A 100 8.01 -7.21 -1.29
C ILE A 100 9.33 -7.53 -1.99
N VAL A 101 10.46 -7.35 -1.31
CA VAL A 101 11.80 -7.61 -1.89
C VAL A 101 11.98 -9.11 -2.18
N LEU A 102 11.52 -9.97 -1.28
CA LEU A 102 11.59 -11.42 -1.47
C LEU A 102 10.69 -11.87 -2.62
N ALA A 103 9.47 -11.33 -2.72
CA ALA A 103 8.56 -11.59 -3.83
C ALA A 103 9.10 -11.05 -5.17
N ALA A 104 9.65 -9.83 -5.19
CA ALA A 104 10.26 -9.24 -6.39
C ALA A 104 11.49 -10.05 -6.86
N SER A 105 12.31 -10.52 -5.93
CA SER A 105 13.46 -11.37 -6.26
C SER A 105 13.05 -12.74 -6.81
N LEU A 106 12.01 -13.36 -6.24
CA LEU A 106 11.54 -14.69 -6.68
C LEU A 106 10.71 -14.66 -7.97
N PHE A 107 9.80 -13.70 -8.12
CA PHE A 107 8.86 -13.64 -9.25
C PHE A 107 9.34 -12.75 -10.39
N ALA A 108 9.99 -11.61 -10.10
CA ALA A 108 10.47 -10.67 -11.12
C ALA A 108 11.96 -10.86 -11.44
N GLY A 109 12.69 -11.70 -10.69
CA GLY A 109 14.12 -11.94 -10.88
C GLY A 109 15.00 -10.72 -10.57
N GLU A 110 14.44 -9.72 -9.88
CA GLU A 110 15.19 -8.50 -9.54
C GLU A 110 16.29 -8.80 -8.53
N ARG A 111 17.52 -8.39 -8.87
CA ARG A 111 18.68 -8.48 -7.98
C ARG A 111 18.83 -7.16 -7.24
N VAL A 112 18.36 -7.12 -6.00
CA VAL A 112 18.54 -5.97 -5.12
C VAL A 112 20.00 -5.91 -4.67
N ALA A 113 20.62 -4.73 -4.79
CA ALA A 113 21.99 -4.51 -4.36
C ALA A 113 22.14 -4.74 -2.84
N PRO A 114 23.31 -5.18 -2.36
CA PRO A 114 23.56 -5.40 -0.93
C PRO A 114 23.29 -4.15 -0.06
N SER A 115 23.55 -2.96 -0.60
CA SER A 115 23.23 -1.68 0.06
C SER A 115 21.73 -1.46 0.21
N GLY A 116 20.92 -1.87 -0.77
CA GLY A 116 19.46 -1.83 -0.70
C GLY A 116 18.91 -2.77 0.38
N LEU A 117 19.44 -3.99 0.44
CA LEU A 117 19.08 -4.97 1.47
C LEU A 117 19.37 -4.47 2.89
N LEU A 118 20.52 -3.82 3.09
CA LEU A 118 20.84 -3.18 4.37
C LEU A 118 19.84 -2.07 4.73
N GLY A 119 19.47 -1.21 3.79
CA GLY A 119 18.46 -0.17 4.02
C GLY A 119 17.09 -0.75 4.39
N ILE A 120 16.65 -1.80 3.69
CA ILE A 120 15.41 -2.51 3.99
C ILE A 120 15.45 -3.13 5.38
N ALA A 121 16.54 -3.81 5.74
CA ALA A 121 16.71 -4.41 7.05
C ALA A 121 16.68 -3.35 8.16
N LEU A 122 17.36 -2.22 7.96
CA LEU A 122 17.45 -1.14 8.94
C LEU A 122 16.08 -0.47 9.17
N VAL A 123 15.35 -0.18 8.09
CA VAL A 123 13.98 0.38 8.16
C VAL A 123 13.01 -0.62 8.80
N SER A 124 13.05 -1.88 8.38
CA SER A 124 12.16 -2.92 8.90
C SER A 124 12.39 -3.15 10.39
N THR A 125 13.65 -3.25 10.81
CA THR A 125 14.03 -3.42 12.22
C THR A 125 13.67 -2.19 13.05
N GLY A 126 13.92 -0.98 12.53
CA GLY A 126 13.55 0.26 13.21
C GLY A 126 12.05 0.42 13.41
N ILE A 127 11.24 0.02 12.43
CA ILE A 127 9.78 0.05 12.56
C ILE A 127 9.30 -1.02 13.56
N ILE A 128 9.82 -2.25 13.48
CA ILE A 128 9.42 -3.33 14.41
C ILE A 128 9.81 -2.97 15.86
N SER A 129 10.94 -2.30 16.07
CA SER A 129 11.39 -1.86 17.40
C SER A 129 10.51 -0.78 18.05
N LEU A 130 9.57 -0.18 17.32
CA LEU A 130 8.60 0.79 17.86
C LEU A 130 7.33 0.13 18.44
N ALA A 131 7.16 -1.19 18.24
CA ALA A 131 6.09 -1.99 18.87
C ALA A 131 6.45 -2.43 20.29
#